data_AF-A0AAX2FAY7-F1
#
_entry.id   AF-A0AAX2FAY7-F1
#
_cell.length_a   1.000
_cell.length_b   1.000
_cell.length_c   1.000
_cell.angle_alpha   90.00
_cell.angle_beta   90.00
_cell.angle_gamma   90.00
#
_symmetry.space_group_name_H-M   'P 1'
#
loop_
_entity.id
_entity.type
_entity.pdbx_description
1 polymer ?
#
loop_
_entity_poly.entity_id
_entity_poly.type
_entity_poly.pdbx_seq_one_letter_code
_entity_poly.pdbx_strand_id
1 'polypeptide(L)'
;MSQEKLVNKFLSFLGATKQPTSLKFLNELIKAHQEKVKWETLTKIIDWEKSNETEDYFPYIETYINRITTKGLGGTCWTHSIGFHWLLSNLDFDVHYMYVYGSWTFMFTS
;
A
#
# COMPACT_ATOMS: atom_id res chain seq x y z
N MET A 1 4.93 13.13 8.16
CA MET A 1 4.43 14.06 7.09
C MET A 1 2.92 14.28 7.23
N SER A 2 2.32 15.33 6.62
CA SER A 2 0.85 15.43 6.55
C SER A 2 0.29 14.33 5.63
N GLN A 3 -0.95 13.89 5.90
CA GLN A 3 -1.66 12.86 5.14
C GLN A 3 -1.73 13.19 3.65
N GLU A 4 -2.11 14.42 3.30
CA GLU A 4 -2.14 14.91 1.91
C GLU A 4 -0.79 14.76 1.20
N LYS A 5 0.32 15.12 1.88
CA LYS A 5 1.67 14.98 1.31
C LYS A 5 2.03 13.51 1.07
N LEU A 6 1.59 12.60 1.94
CA LEU A 6 1.82 11.16 1.77
C LEU A 6 1.01 10.60 0.59
N VAL A 7 -0.25 11.02 0.44
CA VAL A 7 -1.10 10.64 -0.71
C VAL A 7 -0.46 11.10 -2.01
N ASN A 8 -0.06 12.37 -2.09
CA ASN A 8 0.58 12.93 -3.28
C ASN A 8 1.91 12.24 -3.59
N LYS A 9 2.71 11.91 -2.57
CA LYS A 9 3.95 11.15 -2.73
C LYS A 9 3.69 9.75 -3.30
N PHE A 10 2.66 9.05 -2.79
CA PHE A 10 2.31 7.72 -3.27
C PHE A 10 1.78 7.77 -4.71
N LEU A 11 0.86 8.68 -5.02
CA LEU A 11 0.36 8.89 -6.38
C LEU A 11 1.48 9.24 -7.37
N SER A 12 2.40 10.13 -6.97
CA SER A 12 3.57 10.49 -7.78
C SER A 12 4.44 9.28 -8.09
N PHE A 13 4.70 8.42 -7.10
CA PHE A 13 5.42 7.16 -7.32
C PHE A 13 4.66 6.25 -8.29
N LEU A 14 3.35 6.10 -8.14
CA LEU A 14 2.51 5.34 -9.06
C LEU A 14 2.44 5.96 -10.47
N GLY A 15 2.83 7.23 -10.63
CA GLY A 15 2.69 7.97 -11.88
C GLY A 15 1.23 8.30 -12.19
N ALA A 16 0.39 8.38 -11.15
CA ALA A 16 -1.02 8.71 -11.24
C ALA A 16 -1.25 10.14 -10.72
N THR A 17 -2.29 10.79 -11.23
CA THR A 17 -2.79 12.07 -10.71
C THR A 17 -4.12 11.81 -10.02
N LYS A 18 -4.42 12.55 -8.95
CA LYS A 18 -5.71 12.45 -8.25
C LYS A 18 -6.85 12.76 -9.22
N GLN A 19 -7.85 11.87 -9.28
CA GLN A 19 -9.06 12.00 -10.10
C GLN A 19 -10.30 11.73 -9.22
N PRO A 20 -11.51 12.12 -9.65
CA PRO A 20 -12.74 11.65 -9.02
C PRO A 20 -12.82 10.12 -9.00
N THR A 21 -13.44 9.58 -7.96
CA THR A 21 -13.63 8.14 -7.78
C THR A 21 -14.38 7.55 -8.97
N SER A 22 -13.77 6.54 -9.59
CA SER A 22 -14.35 5.84 -10.74
C SER A 22 -13.67 4.49 -10.91
N LEU A 23 -14.37 3.55 -11.54
CA LEU A 23 -13.81 2.25 -11.89
C LEU A 23 -12.56 2.38 -12.80
N LYS A 24 -12.57 3.37 -13.70
CA LYS A 24 -11.43 3.67 -14.55
C LYS A 24 -10.20 4.06 -13.72
N PHE A 25 -10.36 5.04 -12.82
CA PHE A 25 -9.26 5.49 -11.97
C PHE A 25 -8.74 4.36 -11.08
N LEU A 26 -9.65 3.54 -10.54
CA LEU A 26 -9.27 2.39 -9.74
C LEU A 26 -8.41 1.39 -10.52
N ASN A 27 -8.82 1.04 -11.75
CA ASN A 27 -8.06 0.12 -12.60
C ASN A 27 -6.66 0.66 -12.94
N GLU A 28 -6.55 1.97 -13.18
CA GLU A 28 -5.26 2.64 -13.40
C GLU A 28 -4.35 2.50 -12.16
N LEU A 29 -4.91 2.73 -10.96
CA LEU A 29 -4.18 2.59 -9.70
C LEU A 29 -3.73 1.15 -9.42
N ILE A 30 -4.60 0.16 -9.64
CA ILE A 30 -4.27 -1.26 -9.44
C ILE A 30 -3.11 -1.65 -10.34
N LYS A 31 -3.22 -1.33 -11.64
CA LYS A 31 -2.18 -1.64 -12.63
C LYS A 31 -0.85 -0.99 -12.24
N ALA A 32 -0.86 0.31 -11.96
CA ALA A 32 0.35 1.04 -11.56
C ALA A 32 0.96 0.47 -10.26
N HIS A 33 0.14 0.08 -9.29
CA HIS A 33 0.60 -0.50 -8.04
C HIS A 33 1.26 -1.86 -8.26
N GLN A 34 0.65 -2.74 -9.07
CA GLN A 34 1.21 -4.05 -9.42
C GLN A 34 2.51 -3.95 -10.23
N GLU A 35 2.63 -2.96 -11.12
CA GLU A 35 3.83 -2.75 -11.93
C GLU A 35 5.00 -2.16 -11.13
N LYS A 36 4.73 -1.27 -10.16
CA LYS A 36 5.77 -0.50 -9.48
C LYS A 36 6.13 -0.99 -8.08
N VAL A 37 5.16 -1.51 -7.32
CA VAL A 37 5.44 -2.00 -5.96
C VAL A 37 5.88 -3.46 -6.05
N LYS A 38 7.11 -3.73 -5.63
CA LYS A 38 7.72 -5.06 -5.76
C LYS A 38 7.18 -6.00 -4.69
N TRP A 39 6.84 -7.22 -5.09
CA TRP A 39 6.62 -8.29 -4.12
C TRP A 39 7.95 -8.85 -3.62
N GLU A 40 8.14 -8.90 -2.29
CA GLU A 40 9.35 -9.45 -1.66
C GLU A 40 9.14 -9.80 -0.17
N THR A 41 10.05 -10.60 0.40
CA THR A 41 10.00 -11.07 1.79
C THR A 41 11.09 -10.51 2.71
N LEU A 42 12.07 -9.77 2.17
CA LEU A 42 13.17 -9.14 2.90
C LEU A 42 12.65 -8.11 3.92
N THR A 43 11.70 -7.26 3.54
CA THR A 43 11.13 -6.29 4.48
C THR A 43 10.40 -6.96 5.64
N LYS A 44 9.82 -8.15 5.44
CA LYS A 44 9.23 -8.92 6.53
C LYS A 44 10.28 -9.38 7.55
N ILE A 45 11.48 -9.76 7.09
CA ILE A 45 12.59 -10.14 7.96
C ILE A 45 13.06 -8.92 8.76
N ILE A 46 13.28 -7.78 8.07
CA ILE A 46 13.70 -6.52 8.70
C ILE A 46 12.66 -6.03 9.72
N ASP A 47 11.37 -6.09 9.36
CA ASP A 47 10.29 -5.69 10.24
C ASP A 47 10.28 -6.63 11.46
N TRP A 48 10.30 -7.96 11.28
CA TRP A 48 10.35 -8.93 12.39
C TRP A 48 11.54 -8.73 13.36
N GLU A 49 12.75 -8.50 12.84
CA GLU A 49 13.93 -8.25 13.68
C GLU A 49 13.74 -7.02 14.56
N LYS A 50 13.13 -5.95 14.04
CA LYS A 50 12.81 -4.74 14.82
C LYS A 50 11.65 -4.96 15.78
N SER A 51 10.64 -5.71 15.37
CA SER A 51 9.42 -5.95 16.16
C SER A 51 9.65 -6.85 17.36
N ASN A 52 10.70 -7.68 17.37
CA ASN A 52 11.09 -8.42 18.58
C ASN A 52 11.43 -7.48 19.76
N GLU A 53 11.68 -6.20 19.49
CA GLU A 53 11.91 -5.17 20.52
C GLU A 53 10.65 -4.36 20.86
N THR A 54 9.64 -4.32 19.97
CA THR A 54 8.51 -3.36 20.06
C THR A 54 7.10 -3.96 19.94
N GLU A 55 6.97 -5.26 19.65
CA GLU A 55 5.72 -5.96 19.31
C GLU A 55 4.96 -5.41 18.09
N ASP A 56 5.53 -4.46 17.35
CA ASP A 56 4.90 -3.85 16.17
C ASP A 56 5.43 -4.45 14.87
N TYR A 57 4.70 -5.43 14.33
CA TYR A 57 5.06 -6.17 13.11
C TYR A 57 4.74 -5.44 11.81
N PHE A 58 4.16 -4.22 11.86
CA PHE A 58 3.85 -3.42 10.67
C PHE A 58 4.62 -2.11 10.62
N PRO A 59 5.15 -1.72 9.46
CA PRO A 59 5.65 -0.38 9.31
C PRO A 59 4.49 0.62 9.39
N TYR A 60 4.70 1.73 10.10
CA TYR A 60 3.87 2.92 9.91
C TYR A 60 3.76 3.28 8.43
N ILE A 61 2.62 3.84 8.02
CA ILE A 61 2.36 4.13 6.59
C ILE A 61 3.43 5.04 5.95
N GLU A 62 3.97 6.00 6.71
CA GLU A 62 5.06 6.86 6.24
C GLU A 62 6.33 6.05 5.96
N THR A 63 6.66 5.07 6.81
CA THR A 63 7.77 4.14 6.61
C THR A 63 7.56 3.27 5.37
N TYR A 64 6.33 2.75 5.19
CA TYR A 64 5.97 1.97 4.01
C TYR A 64 6.11 2.80 2.71
N ILE A 65 5.50 3.98 2.65
CA ILE A 65 5.60 4.85 1.47
C ILE A 65 7.07 5.23 1.21
N ASN A 66 7.83 5.57 2.25
CA ASN A 66 9.24 5.89 2.08
C ASN A 66 10.03 4.72 1.48
N ARG A 67 9.87 3.48 1.97
CA ARG A 67 10.66 2.35 1.47
C ARG A 67 10.32 1.97 0.02
N ILE A 68 9.04 2.01 -0.37
CA ILE A 68 8.65 1.70 -1.76
C ILE A 68 9.11 2.78 -2.73
N THR A 69 9.09 4.05 -2.30
CA THR A 69 9.41 5.19 -3.17
C THR A 69 10.90 5.48 -3.28
N THR A 70 11.70 5.26 -2.22
CA THR A 70 13.13 5.67 -2.21
C THR A 70 14.11 4.52 -2.19
N LYS A 71 13.74 3.37 -1.61
CA LYS A 71 14.64 2.23 -1.43
C LYS A 71 14.40 1.10 -2.44
N GLY A 72 13.36 1.21 -3.26
CA GLY A 72 12.96 0.16 -4.21
C GLY A 72 12.58 -1.16 -3.52
N LEU A 73 12.22 -1.10 -2.24
CA LEU A 73 11.71 -2.21 -1.44
C LEU A 73 10.20 -2.34 -1.64
N GLY A 74 9.60 -3.37 -1.04
CA GLY A 74 8.19 -3.64 -1.21
C GLY A 74 7.57 -4.28 0.01
N GLY A 75 7.10 -5.51 -0.15
CA GLY A 75 6.64 -6.35 0.94
C GLY A 75 5.83 -7.56 0.50
N THR A 76 5.17 -8.17 1.46
CA THR A 76 4.28 -9.31 1.21
C THR A 76 2.87 -8.83 0.85
N CYS A 77 1.96 -9.77 0.56
CA CYS A 77 0.55 -9.48 0.32
C CYS A 77 -0.06 -8.63 1.45
N TRP A 78 0.36 -8.83 2.69
CA TRP A 78 -0.20 -8.10 3.82
C TRP A 78 0.19 -6.62 3.83
N THR A 79 1.47 -6.31 3.64
CA THR A 79 1.92 -4.92 3.59
C THR A 79 1.46 -4.19 2.32
N HIS A 80 1.44 -4.88 1.18
CA HIS A 80 0.83 -4.34 -0.05
C HIS A 80 -0.63 -3.99 0.19
N SER A 81 -1.35 -4.87 0.90
CA SER A 81 -2.77 -4.66 1.14
C SER A 81 -3.04 -3.51 2.11
N ILE A 82 -2.25 -3.39 3.18
CA ILE A 82 -2.41 -2.26 4.09
C ILE A 82 -2.08 -0.94 3.40
N GLY A 83 -1.00 -0.90 2.62
CA GLY A 83 -0.58 0.29 1.90
C GLY A 83 -1.59 0.76 0.85
N PHE A 84 -2.09 -0.16 0.03
CA PHE A 84 -3.03 0.18 -1.04
C PHE A 84 -4.43 0.48 -0.49
N HIS A 85 -4.89 -0.22 0.56
CA HIS A 85 -6.10 0.14 1.29
C HIS A 85 -6.01 1.59 1.79
N TRP A 86 -4.91 1.92 2.47
CA TRP A 86 -4.70 3.28 2.99
C TRP A 86 -4.79 4.32 1.87
N LEU A 87 -4.15 4.08 0.72
CA LEU A 87 -4.23 5.00 -0.42
C LEU A 87 -5.68 5.18 -0.91
N LEU A 88 -6.41 4.09 -1.09
CA LEU A 88 -7.77 4.14 -1.62
C LEU A 88 -8.75 4.82 -0.65
N SER A 89 -8.68 4.53 0.65
CA SER A 89 -9.50 5.24 1.66
C SER A 89 -9.24 6.75 1.67
N ASN A 90 -8.02 7.17 1.33
CA ASN A 90 -7.62 8.57 1.22
C ASN A 90 -8.04 9.25 -0.10
N LEU A 91 -8.50 8.46 -1.07
CA LEU A 91 -8.99 8.89 -2.37
C LEU A 91 -10.52 8.76 -2.46
N ASP A 92 -11.19 8.67 -1.31
CA ASP A 92 -12.65 8.61 -1.17
C ASP A 92 -13.29 7.33 -1.75
N PHE A 93 -12.50 6.27 -1.99
CA PHE A 93 -13.04 4.95 -2.31
C PHE A 93 -13.59 4.26 -1.06
N ASP A 94 -14.72 3.58 -1.21
CA ASP A 94 -15.20 2.65 -0.21
C ASP A 94 -14.42 1.33 -0.32
N VAL A 95 -13.68 0.97 0.72
CA VAL A 95 -12.75 -0.16 0.71
C VAL A 95 -12.81 -0.95 2.01
N HIS A 96 -12.83 -2.28 1.86
CA HIS A 96 -12.87 -3.21 2.98
C HIS A 96 -11.84 -4.33 2.78
N TYR A 97 -11.28 -4.82 3.88
CA TYR A 97 -10.42 -6.00 3.85
C TYR A 97 -11.26 -7.27 3.71
N MET A 98 -10.80 -8.19 2.87
CA MET A 98 -11.36 -9.53 2.75
C MET A 98 -10.28 -10.58 3.01
N TYR A 99 -10.61 -11.53 3.89
CA TYR A 99 -9.74 -12.67 4.19
C TYR A 99 -10.11 -13.84 3.28
N VAL A 100 -9.15 -14.37 2.51
CA VAL A 100 -9.38 -15.48 1.60
C VAL A 100 -8.33 -16.58 1.83
N TYR A 101 -8.76 -17.71 2.39
CA TYR A 101 -7.99 -18.96 2.53
C TYR A 101 -6.50 -18.78 2.90
N GLY A 102 -6.21 -18.05 3.99
CA GLY A 102 -4.83 -17.86 4.47
C GLY A 102 -4.07 -16.68 3.86
N SER A 103 -4.68 -15.92 2.95
CA SER A 103 -4.12 -14.69 2.38
C SER A 103 -5.16 -13.56 2.35
N TRP A 104 -4.77 -12.35 2.70
CA TRP A 104 -5.62 -11.18 2.49
C TRP A 104 -5.49 -10.75 1.04
N THR A 105 -6.62 -10.74 0.32
CA THR A 105 -6.73 -10.28 -1.08
C THR A 105 -7.85 -9.24 -1.14
N PHE A 106 -7.65 -8.17 -1.91
CA PHE A 106 -8.68 -7.14 -2.08
C PHE A 106 -9.83 -7.60 -2.95
N MET A 107 -11.03 -7.15 -2.60
CA MET A 107 -12.18 -7.18 -3.50
C MET A 107 -12.80 -5.77 -3.50
N PHE A 108 -13.15 -5.27 -4.69
CA PHE A 108 -13.85 -4.00 -4.86
C PHE A 108 -15.35 -4.28 -4.87
N THR A 109 -16.10 -3.59 -4.04
CA THR A 109 -17.56 -3.52 -4.19
C THR A 109 -17.87 -2.35 -5.11
N SER A 110 -18.50 -2.67 -6.25
CA SER A 110 -18.99 -1.71 -7.26
C SER A 110 -20.21 -0.94 -6.78
#